data_AF-A0A8S2VRK3-F1
#
_entry.id   AF-A0A8S2VRK3-F1
#
_cell.length_a   1.000
_cell.length_b   1.000
_cell.length_c   1.000
_cell.angle_alpha   90.00
_cell.angle_beta   90.00
_cell.angle_gamma   90.00
#
_symmetry.space_group_name_H-M   'P 1'
#
loop_
_entity.id
_entity.type
_entity.pdbx_description
1 polymer ?
#
loop_
_entity_poly.entity_id
_entity_poly.type
_entity_poly.pdbx_seq_one_letter_code
_entity_poly.pdbx_strand_id
1 'polypeptide(L)'
;GVYIITIEPDSPAAQGNVHAGDRIISVNGQMVSKMATNPKETVSNIAKNAHSLTLSIQPSNIYDLIDKPSTIDFNNNKITTNANTNTNTNTN
;
A
#
# COMPACT_ATOMS: atom_id res chain seq x y z
N GLY A 1 2.77 -1.11 -12.91
CA GLY A 1 3.33 -0.80 -11.57
C GLY A 1 3.66 -2.10 -10.86
N VAL A 2 4.38 -2.04 -9.74
CA VAL A 2 4.62 -3.21 -8.87
C VAL A 2 3.76 -3.03 -7.62
N TYR A 3 2.98 -4.07 -7.29
CA TYR A 3 2.00 -4.04 -6.21
C TYR A 3 2.23 -5.23 -5.29
N ILE A 4 1.89 -5.02 -4.02
CA ILE A 4 1.96 -6.03 -2.98
C ILE A 4 0.63 -6.79 -2.98
N ILE A 5 0.69 -8.12 -3.02
CA ILE A 5 -0.50 -8.98 -3.08
C ILE A 5 -0.69 -9.83 -1.83
N THR A 6 0.39 -10.13 -1.12
CA THR A 6 0.40 -11.00 0.05
C THR A 6 1.57 -10.60 0.93
N ILE A 7 1.36 -10.69 2.24
CA ILE A 7 2.39 -10.49 3.25
C ILE A 7 2.46 -11.76 4.08
N GLU A 8 3.66 -12.27 4.29
CA GLU A 8 3.89 -13.38 5.21
C GLU A 8 3.76 -12.90 6.66
N PRO A 9 2.98 -13.60 7.51
CA PRO A 9 2.94 -13.31 8.95
C PRO A 9 4.34 -13.32 9.58
N ASP A 10 4.57 -12.48 10.58
CA ASP A 10 5.85 -12.35 11.31
C ASP A 10 7.07 -12.00 10.45
N SER A 11 6.86 -11.57 9.20
CA SER A 11 7.94 -11.13 8.31
C SER A 11 8.38 -9.68 8.61
N PRO A 12 9.59 -9.27 8.20
CA PRO A 12 10.02 -7.86 8.27
C PRO A 12 9.05 -6.91 7.57
N ALA A 13 8.35 -7.37 6.51
CA ALA A 13 7.35 -6.57 5.81
C ALA A 13 6.09 -6.35 6.66
N ALA A 14 5.63 -7.38 7.40
CA ALA A 14 4.51 -7.26 8.33
C ALA A 14 4.84 -6.27 9.47
N GLN A 15 6.07 -6.31 9.99
CA GLN A 15 6.52 -5.36 11.02
C GLN A 15 6.72 -3.94 10.47
N GLY A 16 7.00 -3.81 9.17
CA GLY A 16 7.18 -2.53 8.47
C GLY A 16 5.89 -1.81 8.10
N ASN A 17 4.73 -2.24 8.62
CA ASN A 17 3.41 -1.67 8.32
C ASN A 17 3.07 -1.68 6.80
N VAL A 18 3.59 -2.68 6.08
CA VAL A 18 3.37 -2.87 4.65
C VAL A 18 2.16 -3.77 4.44
N HIS A 19 1.33 -3.42 3.47
CA HIS A 19 0.05 -4.06 3.29
C HIS A 19 -0.23 -4.52 1.85
N ALA A 20 -1.12 -5.51 1.71
CA ALA A 20 -1.60 -5.93 0.41
C ALA A 20 -2.38 -4.79 -0.27
N GLY A 21 -2.15 -4.56 -1.56
CA GLY A 21 -2.68 -3.43 -2.31
C GLY A 21 -1.70 -2.27 -2.43
N ASP A 22 -0.73 -2.13 -1.51
CA ASP A 22 0.25 -1.06 -1.58
C ASP A 22 1.08 -1.13 -2.87
N ARG A 23 1.39 0.04 -3.40
CA ARG A 23 2.17 0.17 -4.63
C ARG A 23 3.62 0.52 -4.30
N ILE A 24 4.56 -0.25 -4.82
CA ILE A 24 5.99 0.06 -4.68
C ILE A 24 6.37 1.16 -5.66
N ILE A 25 6.90 2.26 -5.13
CA ILE A 25 7.34 3.45 -5.89
C ILE A 25 8.85 3.42 -6.11
N SER A 26 9.62 3.02 -5.09
CA SER A 26 11.07 2.89 -5.18
C SER A 26 11.58 1.71 -4.34
N VAL A 27 12.75 1.20 -4.72
CA VAL A 27 13.50 0.17 -4.01
C VAL A 27 14.93 0.66 -3.83
N ASN A 28 15.40 0.74 -2.59
CA ASN A 28 16.71 1.29 -2.24
C ASN A 28 16.99 2.68 -2.87
N GLY A 29 15.96 3.53 -2.91
CA GLY A 29 16.04 4.87 -3.52
C GLY A 29 15.91 4.91 -5.04
N GLN A 30 15.92 3.76 -5.72
CA GLN A 30 15.72 3.69 -7.16
C GLN A 30 14.24 3.60 -7.51
N MET A 31 13.74 4.56 -8.29
CA MET A 31 12.35 4.56 -8.74
C MET A 31 12.05 3.34 -9.61
N VAL A 32 10.96 2.63 -9.29
CA VAL A 32 10.47 1.48 -10.07
C VAL A 32 10.11 1.90 -11.50
N SER A 33 9.63 3.13 -11.70
CA SER A 33 9.32 3.67 -13.04
C SER A 33 10.56 3.85 -13.94
N LYS A 34 11.76 3.88 -13.35
CA LYS A 34 13.03 4.02 -14.08
C LYS A 34 13.76 2.68 -14.25
N MET A 35 13.21 1.59 -13.72
CA MET A 35 13.79 0.25 -13.91
C MET A 35 13.55 -0.25 -15.33
N ALA A 36 14.33 -1.25 -15.75
CA ALA A 36 14.29 -1.83 -17.10
C ALA A 36 12.89 -2.39 -17.47
N THR A 37 12.75 -2.91 -18.69
CA THR A 37 11.48 -3.39 -19.28
C THR A 37 10.66 -4.31 -18.38
N ASN A 38 11.29 -5.02 -17.42
CA ASN A 38 10.60 -5.85 -16.43
C ASN A 38 10.89 -5.41 -14.97
N PRO A 39 10.21 -4.35 -14.47
CA PRO A 39 10.45 -3.83 -13.12
C PRO A 39 10.18 -4.87 -12.02
N LYS A 40 9.19 -5.76 -12.22
CA LYS A 40 8.86 -6.81 -11.23
C LYS A 40 10.03 -7.76 -11.01
N GLU A 41 10.66 -8.20 -12.11
CA GLU A 41 11.82 -9.09 -12.06
C GLU A 41 13.04 -8.39 -11.47
N THR A 42 13.30 -7.13 -11.85
CA THR A 42 14.39 -6.33 -11.27
C THR A 42 14.22 -6.18 -9.75
N VAL A 43 13.02 -5.82 -9.28
CA VAL A 43 12.72 -5.71 -7.84
C VAL A 43 12.91 -7.07 -7.14
N SER A 44 12.47 -8.17 -7.74
CA SER A 44 12.65 -9.51 -7.17
C SER A 44 14.13 -9.88 -7.04
N ASN A 45 14.94 -9.57 -8.05
CA ASN A 45 16.38 -9.86 -8.02
C ASN A 45 17.10 -9.03 -6.95
N ILE A 46 16.74 -7.75 -6.79
CA ILE A 46 17.31 -6.92 -5.71
C ILE A 46 16.93 -7.50 -4.35
N ALA A 47 15.64 -7.81 -4.14
CA ALA A 47 15.15 -8.34 -2.87
C ALA A 47 15.80 -9.67 -2.49
N LYS A 48 16.06 -10.57 -3.45
CA LYS A 48 16.70 -11.87 -3.21
C LYS A 48 18.18 -11.78 -2.81
N ASN A 49 18.88 -10.74 -3.26
CA ASN A 49 20.32 -10.60 -3.07
C ASN A 49 20.70 -9.56 -2.00
N ALA A 50 19.72 -8.85 -1.45
CA ALA A 50 19.94 -7.82 -0.45
C ALA A 50 19.80 -8.37 0.98
N HIS A 51 20.73 -8.00 1.86
CA HIS A 51 20.61 -8.27 3.31
C HIS A 51 19.60 -7.34 3.99
N SER A 52 19.34 -6.16 3.41
CA SER A 52 18.36 -5.18 3.88
C SER A 52 17.77 -4.43 2.68
N LEU A 53 16.50 -4.05 2.78
CA LEU A 53 15.75 -3.44 1.71
C LEU A 53 14.93 -2.26 2.23
N THR A 54 15.11 -1.10 1.60
CA THR A 54 14.28 0.08 1.87
C THR A 54 13.27 0.26 0.75
N LEU A 55 11.99 0.29 1.09
CA LEU A 55 10.89 0.47 0.14
C LEU A 55 10.22 1.82 0.37
N SER A 56 9.99 2.57 -0.71
CA SER A 56 9.00 3.66 -0.69
C SER A 56 7.72 3.15 -1.32
N ILE A 57 6.64 3.13 -0.54
CA ILE A 57 5.33 2.65 -0.96
C ILE A 57 4.34 3.81 -1.03
N GLN A 58 3.41 3.71 -1.97
CA GLN A 58 2.18 4.47 -1.96
C GLN A 58 1.11 3.58 -1.32
N PRO A 59 0.57 3.95 -0.15
CA PRO A 59 -0.49 3.17 0.51
C PRO A 59 -1.70 3.03 -0.39
N SER A 60 -2.33 1.88 -0.33
CA SER A 60 -3.63 1.68 -0.96
C SER A 60 -4.75 2.22 -0.08
N ASN A 61 -5.60 3.08 -0.65
CA ASN A 61 -6.72 3.73 0.03
C ASN A 61 -7.79 2.75 0.54
N ILE A 62 -7.60 1.45 0.31
CA ILE A 62 -8.51 0.41 0.79
C ILE A 62 -8.46 0.33 2.32
N TYR A 63 -7.32 0.59 2.96
CA TYR A 63 -7.19 0.59 4.42
C TYR A 63 -8.00 1.72 5.09
N ASP A 64 -8.14 2.86 4.41
CA ASP A 64 -9.00 3.97 4.86
C ASP A 64 -10.50 3.62 4.87
N LEU A 65 -10.90 2.51 4.21
CA LEU A 65 -12.29 2.05 4.17
C LEU A 65 -12.58 0.96 5.22
N ILE A 66 -11.60 0.13 5.57
CA ILE A 66 -11.80 -1.00 6.52
C ILE A 66 -11.58 -0.62 7.98
N ASP A 67 -10.75 0.38 8.28
CA ASP A 67 -10.48 0.80 9.67
C ASP A 67 -11.40 1.93 10.16
N LYS A 68 -12.35 2.37 9.32
CA LYS A 68 -13.38 3.33 9.73
C LYS A 68 -14.62 2.60 10.22
N PRO A 69 -15.19 3.00 11.38
CA PRO A 69 -16.40 2.37 11.89
C PRO A 69 -17.49 2.50 10.82
N SER A 70 -17.90 1.35 10.31
CA SER A 70 -19.04 1.25 9.41
C SER A 70 -20.29 1.14 10.25
N THR A 71 -21.31 1.92 9.91
CA THR A 71 -22.63 1.79 10.53
C THR A 71 -23.53 0.98 9.61
N ILE A 72 -24.17 -0.04 10.16
CA ILE A 72 -25.20 -0.82 9.48
C ILE A 72 -26.54 -0.19 9.85
N ASP A 73 -27.23 0.39 8.86
CA ASP A 73 -28.61 0.83 8.99
C ASP A 73 -29.54 -0.32 8.58
N PHE A 74 -30.09 -1.01 9.58
CA PHE A 74 -31.01 -2.13 9.37
C PHE A 74 -32.37 -1.70 8.83
N ASN A 75 -32.78 -0.45 9.03
CA ASN A 75 -34.09 0.03 8.58
C ASN A 75 -34.09 0.34 7.08
N ASN A 76 -32.94 0.80 6.57
CA ASN A 76 -32.77 1.16 5.17
C ASN A 76 -31.91 0.17 4.39
N ASN A 77 -31.57 -0.98 4.98
CA ASN A 77 -30.68 -2.01 4.42
C ASN A 77 -29.44 -1.39 3.75
N LYS A 78 -28.77 -0.48 4.47
CA LYS A 78 -27.68 0.33 3.93
C LYS A 78 -26.46 0.24 4.83
N ILE A 79 -25.32 -0.04 4.22
CA ILE A 79 -24.02 0.05 4.87
C ILE A 79 -23.46 1.43 4.56
N THR A 80 -23.19 2.23 5.60
CA THR A 80 -22.56 3.54 5.45
C THR A 80 -21.19 3.52 6.09
N THR A 81 -20.15 3.80 5.28
CA THR A 81 -18.79 4.01 5.78
C THR A 81 -18.66 5.46 6.22
N ASN A 82 -18.13 5.71 7.42
CA ASN A 82 -17.82 7.06 7.91
C ASN A 82 -16.56 7.57 7.20
N ALA A 83 -16.57 7.74 5.88
CA ALA A 83 -15.46 8.35 5.16
C ALA A 83 -15.36 9.84 5.54
N ASN A 84 -14.52 10.16 6.53
CA ASN A 84 -14.09 11.53 6.74
C ASN A 84 -13.25 11.93 5.52
N THR A 85 -13.88 12.60 4.56
CA THR A 85 -13.20 13.25 3.43
C THR A 85 -12.47 14.46 3.99
N ASN A 86 -11.30 14.24 4.57
CA ASN A 86 -10.36 15.32 4.84
C ASN A 86 -9.74 15.72 3.50
N THR A 87 -10.54 16.36 2.64
CA THR A 87 -10.03 17.14 1.51
C THR A 87 -9.37 18.36 2.12
N ASN A 88 -8.06 18.27 2.34
CA ASN A 88 -7.22 19.45 2.49
C ASN A 88 -7.30 20.24 1.17
N THR A 89 -8.33 21.08 1.03
CA THR A 89 -8.33 22.16 0.06
C THR A 89 -7.42 23.23 0.60
N ASN A 90 -6.16 23.16 0.16
CA ASN A 90 -5.27 24.29 0.22
C ASN A 90 -5.92 25.46 -0.54
N THR A 91 -6.41 26.43 0.20
CA THR A 91 -6.73 27.77 -0.28
C THR A 91 -6.18 28.76 0.74
N ASN A 92 -4.97 29.26 0.53
CA ASN A 92 -4.73 30.60 -0.05
C ASN A 92 -3.22 30.85 -0.16
#